data_AF-A0AAW6PPD0-F1
#
_entry.id   AF-A0AAW6PPD0-F1
#
_cell.length_a   1.000
_cell.length_b   1.000
_cell.length_c   1.000
_cell.angle_alpha   90.00
_cell.angle_beta   90.00
_cell.angle_gamma   90.00
#
_symmetry.space_group_name_H-M   'P 1'
#
loop_
_entity.id
_entity.type
_entity.pdbx_description
1 polymer ?
#
loop_
_entity_poly.entity_id
_entity_poly.type
_entity_poly.pdbx_seq_one_letter_code
_entity_poly.pdbx_strand_id
1 'polypeptide(L)'
;PRQSEDFGQTLGFYGVPEGPYLMLPVLGPSNLRDTTGLVVDYAGEQAINYLNVAETSTDHPEIFALRVVDKRYTTNFRYGQLNSPFEYEKVRYVYTQARKLQIAE
;
A
#
# COMPACT_ATOMS: atom_id res chain seq x y z
N PRO A 1 -20.26 1.10 3.26
CA PRO A 1 -18.97 1.36 3.95
C PRO A 1 -18.03 2.02 2.95
N ARG A 2 -17.16 2.95 3.37
CA ARG A 2 -16.23 3.60 2.44
C ARG A 2 -15.08 2.64 2.13
N GLN A 3 -14.91 2.27 0.85
CA GLN A 3 -13.69 1.59 0.42
C GLN A 3 -12.59 2.59 0.11
N SER A 4 -11.36 2.20 0.42
CA SER A 4 -10.18 2.99 0.07
C SER A 4 -9.76 2.63 -1.34
N GLU A 5 -9.82 3.60 -2.24
CA GLU A 5 -9.26 3.50 -3.58
C GLU A 5 -7.85 4.09 -3.60
N ASP A 6 -6.99 3.51 -4.43
CA ASP A 6 -5.60 3.91 -4.63
C ASP A 6 -5.27 3.96 -6.13
N PHE A 7 -4.12 4.54 -6.48
CA PHE A 7 -3.73 4.66 -7.88
C PHE A 7 -3.41 3.31 -8.54
N GLY A 8 -3.05 2.29 -7.75
CA GLY A 8 -2.83 0.93 -8.25
C GLY A 8 -4.12 0.26 -8.75
N GLN A 9 -5.25 0.46 -8.06
CA GLN A 9 -6.58 0.05 -8.55
C GLN A 9 -6.90 0.75 -9.86
N THR A 10 -6.67 2.07 -9.91
CA THR A 10 -6.91 2.87 -11.10
C THR A 10 -6.13 2.30 -12.30
N LEU A 11 -4.83 2.06 -12.14
CA LEU A 11 -4.00 1.44 -13.19
C LEU A 11 -4.51 0.04 -13.57
N GLY A 12 -4.96 -0.75 -12.59
CA GLY A 12 -5.54 -2.07 -12.83
C GLY A 12 -6.82 -2.03 -13.64
N PHE A 13 -7.70 -1.07 -13.36
CA PHE A 13 -8.94 -0.84 -14.10
C PHE A 13 -8.64 -0.46 -15.56
N TYR A 14 -7.60 0.34 -15.81
CA TYR A 14 -7.11 0.67 -17.15
C TYR A 14 -6.27 -0.43 -17.81
N GLY A 15 -6.22 -1.64 -17.25
CA GLY A 15 -5.59 -2.80 -17.88
C GLY A 15 -4.09 -2.92 -17.69
N VAL A 16 -3.48 -2.15 -16.78
CA VAL A 16 -2.06 -2.32 -16.45
C VAL A 16 -1.87 -3.62 -15.65
N PRO A 17 -0.97 -4.53 -16.09
CA PRO A 17 -0.74 -5.79 -15.41
C PRO A 17 -0.11 -5.59 -14.02
N GLU A 18 -0.36 -6.51 -13.09
CA GLU A 18 0.13 -6.45 -11.71
C GLU A 18 1.66 -6.50 -11.58
N GLY A 19 2.33 -7.25 -12.46
CA GLY A 19 3.77 -7.47 -12.40
C GLY A 19 4.21 -8.42 -11.27
N PRO A 20 5.51 -8.44 -10.91
CA PRO A 20 6.00 -9.30 -9.85
C PRO A 20 5.40 -8.94 -8.48
N TYR A 21 5.12 -9.97 -7.68
CA TYR A 21 4.71 -9.83 -6.30
C TYR A 21 5.89 -9.43 -5.41
N LEU A 22 5.65 -8.52 -4.48
CA LEU A 22 6.65 -7.96 -3.58
C LEU A 22 6.11 -7.94 -2.14
N MET A 23 7.00 -8.12 -1.18
CA MET A 23 6.68 -7.96 0.24
C MET A 23 7.35 -6.69 0.75
N LEU A 24 6.57 -5.62 0.93
CA LEU A 24 7.09 -4.33 1.32
C LEU A 24 7.32 -4.27 2.83
N PRO A 25 8.46 -3.73 3.30
CA PRO A 25 8.66 -3.42 4.71
C PRO A 25 7.56 -2.49 5.22
N VAL A 26 7.07 -2.73 6.43
CA VAL A 26 5.99 -1.97 7.09
C VAL A 26 4.60 -2.13 6.45
N LEU A 27 4.49 -2.02 5.13
CA LEU A 27 3.24 -1.98 4.37
C LEU A 27 2.64 -3.37 4.10
N GLY A 28 3.48 -4.39 3.95
CA GLY A 28 3.03 -5.78 3.75
C GLY A 28 2.98 -6.21 2.27
N PRO A 29 2.07 -7.14 1.90
CA PRO A 29 2.01 -7.71 0.55
C PRO A 29 1.63 -6.65 -0.50
N SER A 30 2.32 -6.66 -1.64
CA SER A 30 2.06 -5.75 -2.77
C SER A 30 2.49 -6.40 -4.11
N ASN A 31 2.29 -5.69 -5.22
CA ASN A 31 2.89 -6.00 -6.52
C ASN A 31 3.55 -4.75 -7.13
N LEU A 32 4.25 -4.89 -8.26
CA LEU A 32 4.97 -3.78 -8.88
C LEU A 32 4.04 -2.60 -9.26
N ARG A 33 2.87 -2.90 -9.82
CA ARG A 33 1.89 -1.88 -10.19
C ARG A 33 1.35 -1.13 -8.98
N ASP A 34 0.90 -1.86 -7.97
CA ASP A 34 0.31 -1.29 -6.76
C ASP A 34 1.37 -0.52 -5.95
N THR A 35 2.62 -1.00 -5.89
CA THR A 35 3.74 -0.27 -5.28
C THR A 35 4.02 1.05 -6.01
N THR A 36 3.97 1.04 -7.34
CA THR A 36 4.09 2.27 -8.12
C THR A 36 2.92 3.20 -7.86
N GLY A 37 1.71 2.65 -7.73
CA GLY A 37 0.51 3.38 -7.33
C GLY A 37 0.69 4.11 -6.00
N LEU A 38 1.20 3.42 -4.98
CA LEU A 38 1.49 4.01 -3.67
C LEU A 38 2.49 5.18 -3.75
N VAL A 39 3.49 5.11 -4.63
CA VAL A 39 4.44 6.22 -4.84
C VAL A 39 3.75 7.40 -5.50
N VAL A 40 2.87 7.16 -6.47
CA VAL A 40 2.07 8.20 -7.12
C VAL A 40 1.12 8.85 -6.13
N ASP A 41 0.43 8.06 -5.29
CA ASP A 41 -0.46 8.56 -4.24
C ASP A 41 0.32 9.46 -3.26
N TYR A 42 1.48 9.00 -2.79
CA TYR A 42 2.35 9.80 -1.92
C TYR A 42 2.80 11.10 -2.60
N ALA A 43 3.23 11.05 -3.86
CA ALA A 43 3.62 12.25 -4.61
C ALA A 43 2.44 13.22 -4.79
N GLY A 44 1.23 12.70 -5.02
CA GLY A 44 0.00 13.48 -5.07
C GLY A 44 -0.30 14.17 -3.74
N GLU A 45 -0.18 13.46 -2.62
CA GLU A 45 -0.32 14.02 -1.27
C GLU A 45 0.69 15.15 -1.02
N GLN A 46 1.94 14.99 -1.45
CA GLN A 46 2.97 16.03 -1.30
C GLN A 46 2.71 17.25 -2.22
N ALA A 47 2.19 17.02 -3.43
CA ALA A 47 1.87 18.09 -4.37
C ALA A 47 0.66 18.94 -3.91
N ILE A 48 -0.30 18.31 -3.21
CA ILE A 48 -1.47 19.00 -2.66
C ILE A 48 -1.09 19.63 -1.31
N ASN A 49 -0.38 20.75 -1.38
CA ASN A 49 0.12 21.46 -0.20
C ASN A 49 -0.92 22.40 0.43
N TYR A 50 -2.03 21.83 0.94
CA TYR A 50 -3.02 22.60 1.68
C TYR A 50 -2.46 22.98 3.08
N LEU A 51 -2.57 24.27 3.45
CA LEU A 51 -2.08 24.81 4.73
C LEU A 51 -0.58 24.61 5.02
N ASN A 52 0.25 24.41 3.99
CA ASN A 52 1.69 24.17 4.12
C ASN A 52 2.10 22.88 4.84
N VAL A 53 1.18 21.92 5.01
CA VAL A 53 1.42 20.70 5.80
C VAL A 53 2.49 19.80 5.17
N ALA A 54 2.52 19.68 3.84
CA ALA A 54 3.48 18.82 3.15
C ALA A 54 4.92 19.34 3.29
N GLU A 55 5.10 20.64 3.11
CA GLU A 55 6.40 21.31 3.25
C GLU A 55 6.91 21.21 4.69
N THR A 56 6.10 21.62 5.68
CA THR A 56 6.47 21.51 7.09
C THR A 56 6.74 20.06 7.51
N SER A 57 5.94 19.09 7.06
CA SER A 57 6.16 17.67 7.40
C SER A 57 7.49 17.11 6.89
N THR A 58 8.09 17.71 5.86
CA THR A 58 9.36 17.24 5.28
C THR A 58 10.56 17.70 6.10
N ASP A 59 10.47 18.86 6.74
CA ASP A 59 11.54 19.42 7.60
C ASP A 59 11.58 18.78 9.00
N HIS A 60 10.54 18.03 9.37
CA HIS A 60 10.37 17.43 10.69
C HIS A 60 10.49 15.89 10.64
N PRO A 61 11.68 15.31 10.88
CA PRO A 61 11.89 13.85 10.82
C PRO A 61 11.04 13.08 11.84
N GLU A 62 10.67 13.71 12.96
CA GLU A 62 9.77 13.15 13.97
C GLU A 62 8.36 12.84 13.42
N ILE A 63 7.85 13.65 12.49
CA ILE A 63 6.54 13.42 11.86
C ILE A 63 6.62 12.20 10.95
N PHE A 64 7.71 12.06 10.19
CA PHE A 64 7.95 10.88 9.36
C PHE A 64 8.03 9.62 10.23
N ALA A 65 8.80 9.66 11.33
CA ALA A 65 8.91 8.54 12.26
C ALA A 65 7.55 8.14 12.84
N LEU A 66 6.76 9.14 13.30
CA LEU A 66 5.41 8.90 13.81
C LEU A 66 4.52 8.27 12.73
N ARG A 67 4.58 8.75 11.48
CA ARG A 67 3.82 8.19 10.36
C ARG A 67 4.21 6.74 10.08
N VAL A 68 5.48 6.38 10.17
CA VAL A 68 5.93 4.98 9.98
C VAL A 68 5.40 4.09 11.10
N VAL A 69 5.47 4.54 12.35
CA VAL A 69 4.94 3.80 13.52
C VAL A 69 3.42 3.63 13.39
N ASP A 70 2.71 4.69 13.04
CA ASP A 70 1.27 4.67 12.84
C ASP A 70 0.86 3.75 11.67
N LYS A 71 1.57 3.83 10.54
CA LYS A 71 1.33 2.95 9.39
C LYS A 71 1.57 1.48 9.74
N ARG A 72 2.60 1.18 10.54
CA ARG A 72 2.83 -0.17 11.05
C ARG A 72 1.70 -0.62 11.96
N TYR A 73 1.21 0.26 12.83
CA TYR A 73 0.16 -0.05 13.79
C TYR A 73 -1.18 -0.34 13.11
N THR A 74 -1.54 0.46 12.11
CA THR A 74 -2.80 0.33 11.33
C THR A 74 -2.77 -0.86 10.36
N THR A 75 -1.58 -1.33 9.98
CA THR A 75 -1.42 -2.52 9.13
C THR A 75 -1.60 -3.80 9.97
N ASN A 76 -2.81 -4.37 9.92
CA ASN A 76 -3.19 -5.57 10.68
C ASN A 76 -2.41 -6.84 10.31
N PHE A 77 -1.76 -6.85 9.15
CA PHE A 77 -0.99 -8.00 8.68
C PHE A 77 0.20 -8.31 9.62
N ARG A 78 0.33 -9.59 9.98
CA ARG A 78 1.52 -10.12 10.67
C ARG A 78 1.93 -11.44 10.04
N TYR A 79 3.18 -11.52 9.61
CA TYR A 79 3.77 -12.78 9.12
C TYR A 79 3.89 -13.78 10.29
N GLY A 80 3.55 -15.03 10.06
CA GLY A 80 3.52 -16.10 11.07
C GLY A 80 2.11 -16.47 11.54
N GLN A 81 1.07 -15.69 11.23
CA GLN A 81 -0.29 -15.93 11.71
C GLN A 81 -0.92 -17.20 11.15
N LEU A 82 -0.53 -17.60 9.94
CA LEU A 82 -1.09 -18.77 9.28
C LEU A 82 -0.48 -20.10 9.75
N ASN A 83 0.60 -20.07 10.55
CA ASN A 83 1.31 -21.24 11.09
C ASN A 83 1.53 -22.34 10.03
N SER A 84 1.91 -21.94 8.82
CA SER A 84 2.03 -22.85 7.68
C SER A 84 3.39 -22.71 7.00
N PRO A 85 4.02 -23.82 6.56
CA PRO A 85 5.26 -23.77 5.80
C PRO A 85 5.15 -22.97 4.48
N PHE A 86 3.93 -22.87 3.93
CA PHE A 86 3.62 -22.18 2.67
C PHE A 86 2.95 -20.82 2.90
N GLU A 87 3.21 -20.18 4.05
CA GLU A 87 2.57 -18.91 4.40
C GLU A 87 2.79 -17.82 3.35
N TYR A 88 4.01 -17.70 2.80
CA TYR A 88 4.30 -16.73 1.75
C TYR A 88 3.39 -16.91 0.52
N GLU A 89 3.23 -18.13 0.03
CA GLU A 89 2.40 -18.43 -1.14
C GLU A 89 0.93 -18.18 -0.87
N LYS A 90 0.45 -18.53 0.33
CA LYS A 90 -0.93 -18.26 0.76
C LYS A 90 -1.21 -16.76 0.83
N VAL A 91 -0.32 -15.99 1.44
CA VAL A 91 -0.44 -14.53 1.53
C VAL A 91 -0.45 -13.91 0.14
N ARG A 92 0.48 -14.31 -0.73
CA ARG A 92 0.53 -13.87 -2.13
C ARG A 92 -0.78 -14.19 -2.86
N TYR A 93 -1.28 -15.41 -2.72
CA TYR A 93 -2.51 -15.84 -3.37
C TYR A 93 -3.71 -15.02 -2.90
N VAL A 94 -3.89 -14.89 -1.58
CA VAL A 94 -4.99 -14.12 -0.99
C VAL A 94 -4.92 -12.65 -1.41
N TYR A 95 -3.75 -12.03 -1.36
CA TYR A 95 -3.54 -10.66 -1.83
C TYR A 95 -3.93 -10.50 -3.30
N THR A 96 -3.44 -11.38 -4.17
CA THR A 96 -3.70 -11.32 -5.62
C THR A 96 -5.18 -11.47 -5.92
N GLN A 97 -5.88 -12.40 -5.26
CA GLN A 97 -7.31 -12.58 -5.46
C GLN A 97 -8.13 -11.41 -4.91
N ALA A 98 -7.80 -10.94 -3.72
CA ALA A 98 -8.47 -9.78 -3.13
C ALA A 98 -8.33 -8.55 -4.02
N ARG A 99 -7.15 -8.33 -4.61
CA ARG A 99 -6.90 -7.19 -5.49
C ARG A 99 -7.67 -7.26 -6.80
N LYS A 100 -7.81 -8.45 -7.38
CA LYS A 100 -8.65 -8.66 -8.58
C LYS A 100 -10.11 -8.31 -8.31
N LEU A 101 -10.62 -8.64 -7.13
CA LEU A 101 -11.98 -8.28 -6.72
C LEU A 101 -12.12 -6.76 -6.54
N GLN A 102 -11.15 -6.11 -5.87
CA GLN A 102 -11.15 -4.66 -5.68
C GLN A 102 -11.14 -3.86 -6.99
N ILE A 103 -10.54 -4.39 -8.06
CA ILE A 103 -10.49 -3.72 -9.37
C ILE A 103 -11.76 -3.98 -10.19
N ALA A 104 -12.47 -5.07 -9.88
CA ALA A 104 -13.68 -5.47 -10.59
C ALA A 104 -14.97 -4.90 -9.97
N GLU A 105 -14.92 -4.46 -8.71
CA GLU A 105 -15.98 -3.69 -8.03
C GLU A 105 -16.12 -2.29 -8.62
#